data_AF-A0A656K317-F1
#
_entry.id   AF-A0A656K317-F1
#
_cell.length_a   1.000
_cell.length_b   1.000
_cell.length_c   1.000
_cell.angle_alpha   90.00
_cell.angle_beta   90.00
_cell.angle_gamma   90.00
#
_symmetry.space_group_name_H-M   'P 1'
#
loop_
_entity.id
_entity.type
_entity.pdbx_description
1 polymer ?
#
loop_
_entity_poly.entity_id
_entity_poly.type
_entity_poly.pdbx_seq_one_letter_code
_entity_poly.pdbx_strand_id
1 'polypeptide(L)'
;MWVAYYATQLSAQPTLTAYYLQQLREVGVAASVLADVDANRIDLLEDPRLAAILCFTRTLIESPVHGDQSALQALQLQGLSTAEIVVLAQLIAFLSYQVRL
;
A
#
# COMPACT_ATOMS: atom_id res chain seq x y z
N MET A 1 1.38 8.38 -0.33
CA MET A 1 -0.03 8.55 0.12
C MET A 1 -0.84 7.28 -0.05
N TRP A 2 -0.85 6.63 -1.23
CA TRP A 2 -1.59 5.36 -1.46
C TRP A 2 -1.29 4.24 -0.45
N VAL A 3 0.00 3.96 -0.18
CA VAL A 3 0.40 2.94 0.80
C VAL A 3 -0.20 3.21 2.18
N ALA A 4 -0.16 4.46 2.65
CA ALA A 4 -0.68 4.82 3.97
C ALA A 4 -2.21 4.77 4.04
N TYR A 5 -2.89 5.26 2.98
CA TYR A 5 -4.34 5.14 2.85
C TYR A 5 -4.78 3.68 2.93
N TYR A 6 -4.19 2.83 2.09
CA TYR A 6 -4.57 1.44 2.00
C TYR A 6 -4.17 0.65 3.25
N ALA A 7 -3.00 0.93 3.83
CA ALA A 7 -2.57 0.31 5.08
C ALA A 7 -3.53 0.59 6.25
N THR A 8 -3.99 1.83 6.38
CA THR A 8 -4.96 2.21 7.43
C THR A 8 -6.35 1.64 7.17
N GLN A 9 -6.73 1.48 5.91
CA GLN A 9 -7.97 0.81 5.51
C GLN A 9 -7.96 -0.67 5.91
N LEU A 10 -6.92 -1.42 5.56
CA LEU A 10 -6.75 -2.84 5.94
C LEU A 10 -6.70 -3.03 7.46
N SER A 11 -6.21 -2.02 8.16
CA SER A 11 -6.06 -1.98 9.61
C SER A 11 -7.31 -1.51 10.36
N ALA A 12 -8.39 -1.16 9.66
CA ALA A 12 -9.64 -0.63 10.22
C ALA A 12 -9.44 0.62 11.13
N GLN A 13 -8.60 1.57 10.70
CA GLN A 13 -8.32 2.83 11.42
C GLN A 13 -9.02 4.05 10.77
N PRO A 14 -10.31 4.30 11.04
CA PRO A 14 -11.14 5.21 10.24
C PRO A 14 -10.66 6.67 10.25
N THR A 15 -10.14 7.16 11.38
CA THR A 15 -9.64 8.54 11.49
C THR A 15 -8.44 8.77 10.58
N LEU A 16 -7.48 7.83 10.56
CA LEU A 16 -6.29 7.92 9.71
C LEU A 16 -6.63 7.68 8.24
N THR A 17 -7.55 6.74 7.95
CA THR A 17 -8.03 6.51 6.58
C THR A 17 -8.67 7.77 6.00
N ALA A 18 -9.52 8.47 6.77
CA ALA A 18 -10.13 9.73 6.33
C ALA A 18 -9.07 10.82 6.08
N TYR A 19 -8.04 10.91 6.93
CA TYR A 19 -6.93 11.85 6.74
C TYR A 19 -6.16 11.59 5.44
N TYR A 20 -5.74 10.36 5.20
CA TYR A 20 -5.00 10.02 3.98
C TYR A 20 -5.87 10.10 2.72
N LEU A 21 -7.18 9.84 2.84
CA LEU A 21 -8.12 10.05 1.75
C LEU A 21 -8.22 11.52 1.35
N GLN A 22 -8.29 12.43 2.33
CA GLN A 22 -8.29 13.86 2.06
C GLN A 22 -7.04 14.27 1.29
N GLN A 23 -5.86 13.82 1.75
CA GLN A 23 -4.60 14.10 1.07
C GLN A 23 -4.57 13.57 -0.37
N LEU A 24 -5.07 12.36 -0.62
CA LEU A 24 -5.17 11.81 -1.97
C LEU A 24 -6.08 12.65 -2.87
N ARG A 25 -7.20 13.17 -2.33
CA ARG A 25 -8.10 14.06 -3.07
C ARG A 25 -7.45 15.39 -3.42
N GLU A 26 -6.64 15.95 -2.52
CA GLU A 26 -5.88 17.19 -2.77
C GLU A 26 -4.87 17.05 -3.90
N VAL A 27 -4.30 15.84 -4.09
CA VAL A 27 -3.39 15.51 -5.20
C VAL A 27 -4.13 15.26 -6.52
N GLY A 28 -5.47 15.13 -6.49
CA GLY A 28 -6.29 14.96 -7.69
C GLY A 28 -6.23 13.54 -8.28
N VAL A 29 -6.25 12.51 -7.43
CA VAL A 29 -6.26 11.11 -7.90
C VAL A 29 -7.54 10.74 -8.67
N ALA A 30 -7.40 9.85 -9.65
CA ALA A 30 -8.53 9.34 -10.42
C ALA A 30 -9.52 8.56 -9.54
N ALA A 31 -10.82 8.85 -9.73
CA ALA A 31 -11.88 8.21 -8.96
C ALA A 31 -11.97 6.68 -9.21
N SER A 32 -11.60 6.20 -10.39
CA SER A 32 -11.54 4.78 -10.72
C SER A 32 -10.50 4.05 -9.86
N VAL A 33 -9.28 4.59 -9.77
CA VAL A 33 -8.20 4.04 -8.94
C VAL A 33 -8.62 4.00 -7.47
N LEU A 34 -9.25 5.07 -6.97
CA LEU A 34 -9.76 5.08 -5.60
C LEU A 34 -10.83 3.99 -5.39
N ALA A 35 -11.79 3.86 -6.30
CA ALA A 35 -12.85 2.85 -6.21
C ALA A 35 -12.30 1.41 -6.24
N ASP A 36 -11.25 1.15 -7.01
CA ASP A 36 -10.62 -0.17 -7.05
C ASP A 36 -9.79 -0.47 -5.80
N VAL A 37 -9.07 0.52 -5.26
CA VAL A 37 -8.37 0.36 -3.97
C VAL A 37 -9.39 0.14 -2.84
N ASP A 38 -10.48 0.93 -2.81
CA ASP A 38 -11.54 0.81 -1.81
C ASP A 38 -12.22 -0.56 -1.83
N ALA A 39 -12.46 -1.10 -3.03
CA ALA A 39 -13.05 -2.42 -3.24
C ALA A 39 -12.03 -3.57 -3.11
N ASN A 40 -10.80 -3.29 -2.69
CA ASN A 40 -9.72 -4.28 -2.57
C ASN A 40 -9.33 -4.95 -3.90
N ARG A 41 -9.63 -4.31 -5.04
CA ARG A 41 -9.35 -4.78 -6.41
C ARG A 41 -8.05 -4.19 -6.97
N ILE A 42 -7.01 -4.15 -6.13
CA ILE A 42 -5.71 -3.57 -6.48
C ILE A 42 -5.04 -4.27 -7.69
N ASP A 43 -5.41 -5.51 -7.97
CA ASP A 43 -4.92 -6.28 -9.11
C ASP A 43 -5.49 -5.81 -10.46
N LEU A 44 -6.55 -4.99 -10.44
CA LEU A 44 -7.17 -4.38 -11.63
C LEU A 44 -6.62 -2.99 -11.96
N LEU A 45 -5.70 -2.46 -11.16
CA LEU A 45 -5.15 -1.12 -11.37
C LEU A 45 -4.37 -1.07 -12.69
N GLU A 46 -4.62 -0.02 -13.47
CA GLU A 46 -3.92 0.21 -14.74
C GLU A 46 -2.42 0.47 -14.56
N ASP A 47 -2.01 0.98 -13.41
CA ASP A 47 -0.60 1.16 -13.04
C ASP A 47 -0.06 -0.12 -12.36
N PRO A 48 0.73 -0.94 -13.06
CA PRO A 48 1.24 -2.20 -12.52
C PRO A 48 2.26 -1.97 -11.39
N ARG A 49 2.94 -0.81 -11.36
CA ARG A 49 3.86 -0.46 -10.28
C ARG A 49 3.09 -0.15 -9.00
N LEU A 50 2.01 0.64 -9.12
CA LEU A 50 1.13 0.91 -7.99
C LEU A 50 0.48 -0.38 -7.48
N ALA A 51 -0.03 -1.22 -8.38
CA ALA A 51 -0.61 -2.53 -8.03
C ALA A 51 0.38 -3.38 -7.22
N ALA A 52 1.63 -3.53 -7.69
CA ALA A 52 2.65 -4.31 -6.99
C ALA A 52 2.98 -3.74 -5.59
N ILE A 53 3.09 -2.42 -5.46
CA ILE A 53 3.34 -1.75 -4.18
C ILE A 53 2.18 -1.99 -3.19
N LEU A 54 0.94 -1.88 -3.65
CA LEU A 54 -0.24 -2.12 -2.81
C LEU A 54 -0.40 -3.60 -2.47
N CYS A 55 -0.06 -4.51 -3.38
CA CYS A 55 -0.06 -5.94 -3.12
C CYS A 55 0.96 -6.29 -2.03
N PHE A 56 2.17 -5.76 -2.13
CA PHE A 56 3.19 -5.90 -1.09
C PHE A 56 2.74 -5.31 0.27
N THR A 57 2.05 -4.17 0.24
CA THR A 57 1.46 -3.54 1.43
C THR A 57 0.44 -4.46 2.09
N ARG A 58 -0.49 -5.05 1.32
CA ARG A 58 -1.46 -6.03 1.82
C ARG A 58 -0.75 -7.22 2.46
N THR A 59 0.22 -7.81 1.76
CA THR A 59 1.00 -8.96 2.24
C THR A 59 1.65 -8.67 3.59
N LEU A 60 2.33 -7.53 3.74
CA LEU A 60 3.02 -7.21 5.00
C LEU A 60 2.07 -6.91 6.17
N ILE A 61 0.86 -6.45 5.91
CA ILE A 61 -0.13 -6.17 6.96
C ILE A 61 -0.86 -7.44 7.39
N GLU A 62 -1.35 -8.21 6.42
CA GLU A 62 -2.15 -9.42 6.68
C GLU A 62 -1.29 -10.63 7.05
N SER A 63 -0.07 -10.71 6.52
CA SER A 63 0.77 -11.90 6.56
C SER A 63 2.26 -11.57 6.43
N PRO A 64 2.85 -10.83 7.39
CA PRO A 64 4.23 -10.32 7.29
C PRO A 64 5.30 -11.38 7.04
N VAL A 65 5.07 -12.62 7.46
CA VAL A 65 5.97 -13.76 7.20
C VAL A 65 6.09 -14.10 5.70
N HIS A 66 5.11 -13.73 4.89
CA HIS A 66 5.08 -13.92 3.43
C HIS A 66 5.68 -12.74 2.65
N GLY A 67 6.28 -11.75 3.34
CA GLY A 67 7.15 -10.74 2.71
C GLY A 67 8.48 -11.34 2.25
N ASP A 68 8.41 -12.37 1.41
CA ASP A 68 9.52 -13.22 1.02
C ASP A 68 10.21 -12.76 -0.27
N GLN A 69 11.17 -13.54 -0.75
CA GLN A 69 11.93 -13.23 -1.96
C GLN A 69 11.05 -13.03 -3.21
N SER A 70 9.94 -13.75 -3.31
CA SER A 70 9.02 -13.62 -4.47
C SER A 70 8.32 -12.27 -4.47
N ALA A 71 7.91 -11.79 -3.29
CA ALA A 71 7.29 -10.48 -3.12
C ALA A 71 8.28 -9.34 -3.42
N LEU A 72 9.55 -9.50 -3.02
CA LEU A 72 10.62 -8.54 -3.36
C LEU A 72 10.91 -8.53 -4.87
N GLN A 73 10.97 -9.70 -5.51
CA GLN A 73 11.20 -9.80 -6.96
C GLN A 73 10.07 -9.14 -7.76
N ALA A 74 8.82 -9.29 -7.34
CA ALA A 74 7.68 -8.65 -7.99
C ALA A 74 7.83 -7.12 -8.03
N LEU A 75 8.33 -6.51 -6.95
CA LEU A 75 8.61 -5.07 -6.89
C LEU A 75 9.81 -4.66 -7.76
N GLN A 76 10.87 -5.47 -7.78
CA GLN A 76 12.04 -5.22 -8.62
C GLN A 76 11.69 -5.25 -10.11
N LEU A 77 10.79 -6.15 -10.53
CA LEU A 77 10.28 -6.20 -11.90
C LEU A 77 9.52 -4.92 -12.30
N GLN A 78 8.96 -4.21 -11.33
CA GLN A 78 8.33 -2.89 -11.55
C GLN A 78 9.32 -1.72 -11.43
N GLY A 79 10.62 -2.02 -11.39
CA GLY A 79 11.70 -1.02 -11.40
C GLY A 79 12.04 -0.43 -10.04
N LEU A 80 11.54 -0.99 -8.93
CA LEU A 80 11.97 -0.57 -7.59
C LEU A 80 13.37 -1.12 -7.28
N SER A 81 14.27 -0.25 -6.88
CA SER A 81 15.57 -0.64 -6.33
C SER A 81 15.41 -1.31 -4.96
N THR A 82 16.39 -2.11 -4.57
CA THR A 82 16.43 -2.73 -3.23
C THR A 82 16.29 -1.70 -2.12
N ALA A 83 16.91 -0.51 -2.26
CA ALA A 83 16.81 0.55 -1.26
C ALA A 83 15.37 1.10 -1.14
N GLU A 84 14.68 1.33 -2.25
CA GLU A 84 13.27 1.75 -2.24
C GLU A 84 12.36 0.70 -1.60
N ILE A 85 12.61 -0.59 -1.86
CA ILE A 85 11.85 -1.69 -1.25
C ILE A 85 12.04 -1.73 0.26
N VAL A 86 13.28 -1.54 0.74
CA VAL A 86 13.58 -1.47 2.18
C VAL A 86 12.85 -0.28 2.82
N VAL A 87 12.90 0.91 2.21
CA VAL A 87 12.19 2.10 2.72
C VAL A 87 10.67 1.86 2.75
N LEU A 88 10.13 1.24 1.70
CA LEU A 88 8.71 0.88 1.63
C LEU A 88 8.33 -0.09 2.77
N ALA A 89 9.11 -1.15 2.97
CA ALA A 89 8.88 -2.13 4.04
C ALA A 89 8.94 -1.48 5.43
N GLN A 90 9.91 -0.58 5.66
CA GLN A 90 10.04 0.17 6.91
C GLN A 90 8.83 1.09 7.16
N LEU A 91 8.35 1.78 6.12
CA LEU A 91 7.14 2.60 6.22
C LEU A 91 5.91 1.75 6.59
N ILE A 92 5.74 0.59 5.94
CA ILE A 92 4.62 -0.31 6.24
C ILE A 92 4.73 -0.85 7.67
N ALA A 93 5.92 -1.28 8.10
CA ALA A 93 6.14 -1.73 9.47
C ALA A 93 5.82 -0.64 10.52
N PHE A 94 6.22 0.61 10.24
CA PHE A 94 5.89 1.75 11.09
C PHE A 94 4.39 1.99 11.19
N LEU A 95 3.67 1.99 10.06
CA LEU A 95 2.21 2.16 10.03
C LEU A 95 1.51 1.02 10.77
N SER A 96 1.92 -0.23 10.53
CA SER A 96 1.40 -1.41 11.24
C SER A 96 1.62 -1.34 12.75
N TYR A 97 2.71 -0.71 13.20
CA TYR A 97 2.94 -0.44 14.62
C TYR A 97 2.03 0.66 15.15
N GLN A 98 1.91 1.80 14.45
CA GLN A 98 1.03 2.91 14.87
C GLN A 98 -0.43 2.49 14.99
N VAL A 99 -0.88 1.60 14.11
CA VAL A 99 -2.25 1.05 14.13
C VAL A 99 -2.54 0.23 15.39
N ARG A 100 -1.53 -0.41 15.98
CA ARG A 100 -1.71 -1.33 17.13
C ARG A 100 -1.71 -0.61 18.48
N LEU A 101 -1.24 0.64 18.53
CA LEU A 101 -1.17 1.47 19.74
C LEU A 101 -2.47 2.25 19.94
#